data_AF-A0A1H9V9S3-F1
#
_entry.id   AF-A0A1H9V9S3-F1
#
_cell.length_a   1.000
_cell.length_b   1.000
_cell.length_c   1.000
_cell.angle_alpha   90.00
_cell.angle_beta   90.00
_cell.angle_gamma   90.00
#
_symmetry.space_group_name_H-M   'P 1'
#
loop_
_entity.id
_entity.type
_entity.pdbx_description
1 polymer ?
#
loop_
_entity_poly.entity_id
_entity_poly.type
_entity_poly.pdbx_seq_one_letter_code
_entity_poly.pdbx_strand_id
1 'polypeptide(L)' 'MKLNSIYSNDEFKKVSNHLPNWEYDKDYSENEIDIFDEQLEDVNDLVGYENETGIFISDMIYKLRSNPQY' A
#
# COMPACT_ATOMS: atom_id res chain seq x y z
N MET A 1 -2.47 13.17 2.64
CA MET A 1 -1.31 12.43 2.12
C MET A 1 -1.64 11.80 0.78
N LYS A 2 -0.72 11.82 -0.18
CA LYS A 2 -0.92 11.19 -1.49
C LYS A 2 -0.12 9.90 -1.61
N LEU A 3 -0.70 8.86 -2.22
CA LEU A 3 0.03 7.60 -2.42
C LEU A 3 1.21 7.77 -3.39
N ASN A 4 1.09 8.70 -4.35
CA ASN A 4 2.17 9.05 -5.28
C ASN A 4 3.39 9.73 -4.64
N SER A 5 3.30 10.19 -3.39
CA SER A 5 4.47 10.71 -2.65
C SER A 5 5.27 9.61 -1.95
N ILE A 6 4.78 8.36 -1.98
CA ILE A 6 5.36 7.21 -1.27
C ILE A 6 5.75 6.13 -2.26
N TYR A 7 4.84 5.83 -3.20
CA TYR A 7 4.99 4.76 -4.17
C TYR A 7 5.16 5.31 -5.57
N SER A 8 5.88 4.57 -6.40
CA SER A 8 5.84 4.71 -7.85
C SER A 8 4.52 4.19 -8.40
N ASN A 9 4.17 4.63 -9.60
CA ASN A 9 2.96 4.18 -10.29
C ASN A 9 2.97 2.66 -10.53
N ASP A 10 4.15 2.10 -10.83
CA ASP A 10 4.30 0.67 -11.06
C ASP A 10 4.12 -0.16 -9.78
N GLU A 11 4.59 0.35 -8.62
CA GLU A 11 4.30 -0.25 -7.32
C GLU A 11 2.79 -0.23 -7.04
N PHE A 12 2.15 0.93 -7.20
CA PHE A 12 0.72 1.08 -6.93
C PHE A 12 -0.16 0.19 -7.82
N LYS A 13 0.16 0.07 -9.12
CA LYS A 13 -0.57 -0.80 -10.05
C LYS A 13 -0.54 -2.28 -9.68
N LYS A 14 0.52 -2.74 -9.01
CA LYS A 14 0.62 -4.14 -8.59
C LYS A 14 -0.40 -4.49 -7.49
N VAL A 15 -0.71 -3.54 -6.61
CA VAL A 15 -1.70 -3.72 -5.54
C VAL A 15 -3.10 -3.24 -5.89
N SER A 16 -3.26 -2.37 -6.89
CA SER A 16 -4.56 -1.78 -7.26
C SER A 16 -5.61 -2.82 -7.68
N ASN A 17 -5.18 -3.99 -8.18
CA ASN A 17 -6.10 -5.10 -8.49
C ASN A 17 -6.76 -5.70 -7.23
N HIS A 18 -6.06 -5.66 -6.10
CA HIS A 18 -6.58 -6.09 -4.81
C HIS A 18 -7.28 -4.95 -4.06
N LEU A 19 -6.86 -3.72 -4.32
CA LEU A 19 -7.31 -2.50 -3.63
C LEU A 19 -7.91 -1.47 -4.62
N PRO A 20 -9.04 -1.78 -5.30
CA PRO A 20 -9.54 -1.00 -6.43
C PRO A 20 -10.13 0.37 -6.06
N ASN A 21 -10.39 0.62 -4.77
CA ASN A 21 -10.99 1.87 -4.29
C ASN A 21 -9.94 2.97 -4.03
N TRP A 22 -8.67 2.69 -4.30
CA TRP A 22 -7.58 3.64 -4.11
C TRP A 22 -7.19 4.28 -5.43
N GLU A 23 -6.79 5.54 -5.35
CA GLU A 23 -6.42 6.41 -6.45
C GLU A 23 -5.02 6.96 -6.17
N TYR A 24 -4.13 6.82 -7.14
CA TYR A 24 -2.71 7.13 -6.96
C TYR A 24 -2.45 8.62 -6.64
N ASP A 25 -3.20 9.52 -7.27
CA ASP A 25 -3.01 10.97 -7.19
C ASP A 25 -3.94 11.69 -6.20
N LYS A 26 -4.89 10.95 -5.59
CA LYS A 26 -5.84 11.47 -4.62
C LYS A 26 -5.13 11.83 -3.31
N ASP A 27 -5.60 12.90 -2.67
CA ASP A 27 -5.17 13.27 -1.33
C ASP A 27 -6.09 12.61 -0.29
N TYR A 28 -5.48 11.89 0.64
CA TYR A 28 -6.14 11.11 1.68
C TYR A 28 -5.92 11.70 3.07
N SER A 29 -6.91 11.57 3.93
CA SER A 29 -6.74 11.82 5.37
C SER A 29 -5.86 10.76 6.04
N GLU A 30 -5.33 11.05 7.24
CA GLU A 30 -4.56 10.08 8.03
C GLU A 30 -5.35 8.80 8.28
N ASN A 31 -6.62 8.92 8.71
CA ASN A 31 -7.52 7.78 8.89
C ASN A 31 -7.71 6.94 7.61
N GLU A 32 -7.73 7.56 6.44
CA GLU A 32 -7.78 6.81 5.18
C GLU A 32 -6.46 6.08 4.94
N ILE A 33 -5.31 6.70 5.21
CA ILE A 33 -4.01 6.01 5.07
C ILE A 33 -3.90 4.82 6.04
N ASP A 34 -4.41 4.93 7.26
CA ASP A 34 -4.47 3.81 8.20
C ASP A 34 -5.29 2.64 7.65
N ILE A 35 -6.46 2.93 7.05
CA ILE A 35 -7.28 1.91 6.38
C ILE A 35 -6.52 1.29 5.20
N PHE A 36 -5.72 2.06 4.46
CA PHE A 36 -4.90 1.54 3.37
C PHE A 36 -3.80 0.60 3.89
N ASP A 37 -3.15 0.94 5.01
CA ASP A 37 -2.13 0.12 5.65
C ASP A 37 -2.71 -1.23 6.11
N GLU A 38 -3.84 -1.20 6.82
CA GLU A 38 -4.57 -2.43 7.23
C GLU A 38 -4.96 -3.29 6.02
N GLN A 39 -5.45 -2.66 4.94
CA GLN A 39 -5.80 -3.39 3.72
C GLN A 39 -4.59 -3.98 3.00
N LEU A 40 -3.41 -3.36 3.07
CA LEU A 40 -2.18 -3.97 2.55
C LEU A 40 -1.80 -5.21 3.36
N GLU A 41 -1.95 -5.17 4.68
CA GLU A 41 -1.74 -6.35 5.53
C GLU A 41 -2.71 -7.48 5.18
N ASP A 42 -4.02 -7.18 5.06
CA ASP A 42 -5.03 -8.17 4.66
C ASP A 42 -4.70 -8.85 3.32
N VAL A 43 -4.21 -8.07 2.34
CA VAL A 43 -3.80 -8.63 1.04
C VAL A 43 -2.55 -9.50 1.21
N ASN A 44 -1.58 -9.07 2.01
CA ASN A 44 -0.36 -9.85 2.28
C ASN A 44 -0.68 -11.20 2.92
N ASP A 45 -1.58 -11.21 3.90
CA ASP A 45 -2.07 -12.41 4.59
C ASP A 45 -2.76 -13.36 3.61
N LEU A 46 -3.56 -12.82 2.68
CA LEU A 46 -4.26 -13.59 1.66
C LEU A 46 -3.30 -14.23 0.64
N VAL A 47 -2.30 -13.49 0.17
CA VAL A 47 -1.36 -13.99 -0.86
C VAL A 47 -0.23 -14.83 -0.26
N GLY A 48 0.08 -14.65 1.02
CA GLY A 48 1.13 -15.33 1.77
C GLY A 48 2.51 -14.66 1.66
N TYR A 49 3.20 -14.54 2.78
CA TYR A 49 4.43 -13.72 2.94
C TYR A 49 5.69 -14.26 2.25
N GLU A 50 5.78 -15.57 1.99
CA GLU A 50 7.04 -16.20 1.55
C GLU A 50 7.22 -16.23 0.02
N ASN A 51 6.26 -15.69 -0.74
CA ASN A 51 6.36 -15.59 -2.19
C ASN A 51 6.70 -14.17 -2.66
N GLU A 52 7.04 -14.03 -3.95
CA GLU A 52 7.44 -12.74 -4.53
C GLU A 52 6.40 -11.63 -4.33
N THR A 53 5.10 -11.98 -4.33
CA THR A 53 4.02 -10.99 -4.13
C THR A 53 3.91 -10.58 -2.67
N GLY A 54 3.98 -11.54 -1.74
CA GLY A 54 3.97 -11.26 -0.30
C GLY A 54 5.17 -10.41 0.13
N ILE A 55 6.38 -10.76 -0.32
CA ILE A 55 7.60 -9.96 -0.07
C ILE A 55 7.42 -8.53 -0.59
N PHE A 56 6.88 -8.37 -1.81
CA PHE A 56 6.63 -7.07 -2.38
C PHE A 56 5.63 -6.24 -1.56
N ILE A 57 4.55 -6.84 -1.07
CA ILE A 57 3.55 -6.14 -0.24
C ILE A 57 4.14 -5.79 1.13
N SER A 58 4.91 -6.69 1.75
CA SER A 58 5.66 -6.40 2.98
C SER A 58 6.58 -5.19 2.82
N ASP A 59 7.29 -5.08 1.68
CA ASP A 59 8.15 -3.93 1.39
C ASP A 59 7.32 -2.64 1.23
N MET A 60 6.13 -2.72 0.62
CA MET A 60 5.22 -1.57 0.53
C MET A 60 4.76 -1.09 1.91
N ILE A 61 4.30 -2.00 2.77
CA ILE A 61 3.88 -1.70 4.15
C ILE A 61 5.03 -1.03 4.91
N TYR A 62 6.24 -1.59 4.81
CA TYR A 62 7.42 -1.01 5.43
C TYR A 62 7.69 0.41 4.93
N LYS A 63 7.58 0.64 3.62
CA LYS A 63 7.78 1.96 2.99
C LYS A 63 6.72 2.97 3.44
N LEU A 64 5.47 2.55 3.64
CA LEU A 64 4.40 3.38 4.20
C LEU A 64 4.76 3.85 5.61
N ARG A 65 5.01 2.89 6.50
CA ARG A 65 5.29 3.08 7.94
C ARG A 65 6.59 3.81 8.22
N SER A 66 7.52 3.78 7.27
CA SER A 66 8.79 4.50 7.35
C SER A 66 8.71 5.91 6.77
N ASN A 67 7.57 6.32 6.20
CA ASN A 67 7.39 7.67 5.68
C ASN A 67 7.19 8.66 6.83
N PRO A 68 8.01 9.72 6.97
CA PRO A 68 7.86 10.69 8.08
C PRO A 68 6.56 11.50 8.08
N GLN A 69 5.82 11.49 6.98
CA GLN A 69 4.53 12.16 6.89
C GLN A 69 3.37 11.28 7.38
N TYR A 70 3.63 9.99 7.63
CA TYR A 70 2.69 9.00 8.14
C TYR A 70 2.92 8.78 9.63
#